data_AF-A0A942BUZ6-F1
#
_entry.id   AF-A0A942BUZ6-F1
#
_cell.length_a   1.000
_cell.length_b   1.000
_cell.length_c   1.000
_cell.angle_alpha   90.00
_cell.angle_beta   90.00
_cell.angle_gamma   90.00
#
_symmetry.space_group_name_H-M   'P 1'
#
loop_
_entity.id
_entity.type
_entity.pdbx_description
1 polymer ?
#
loop_
_entity_poly.entity_id
_entity_poly.type
_entity_poly.pdbx_seq_one_letter_code
_entity_poly.pdbx_strand_id
1 'polypeptide(L)'
;MPKLLAAIVLCLSIFVSAAIAQKQERDPTLEAPILEKLKAAAPGSAETFVAATKALDADKFAEAEQLYSQVLEKAPDFDPALRRKAYALAGLGKRVDALALTEKAL
;
A
#
# COMPACT_ATOMS: atom_id res chain seq x y z
N MET A 1 29.56 34.42 22.21
CA MET A 1 28.13 34.35 21.84
C MET A 1 27.80 33.88 20.40
N PRO A 2 28.71 33.77 19.40
CA PRO A 2 28.33 33.29 18.05
C PRO A 2 28.24 31.75 17.93
N LYS A 3 28.89 31.00 18.83
CA LYS A 3 28.89 29.52 18.79
C LYS A 3 27.55 28.90 19.24
N LEU A 4 26.77 29.61 20.07
CA LEU A 4 25.45 29.15 20.52
C LEU A 4 24.38 29.33 19.42
N LEU A 5 24.49 30.41 18.64
CA LEU A 5 23.63 30.67 17.47
C LEU A 5 23.86 29.66 16.33
N ALA A 6 25.12 29.27 16.09
CA ALA A 6 25.45 28.25 15.08
C ALA A 6 24.89 26.85 15.44
N ALA A 7 24.85 26.49 16.73
CA ALA A 7 24.29 25.22 17.18
C ALA A 7 22.75 25.15 17.06
N ILE A 8 22.07 26.29 17.27
CA ILE A 8 20.60 26.36 17.16
C ILE A 8 20.15 26.26 15.68
N VAL A 9 20.89 26.87 14.76
CA VAL A 9 20.61 26.76 13.31
C VAL A 9 20.84 25.33 12.79
N LEU A 10 21.83 24.61 13.31
CA LEU A 10 22.10 23.22 12.92
C LEU A 10 21.06 22.21 13.46
N CYS A 11 20.46 22.47 14.62
CA CYS A 11 19.39 21.64 15.17
C CYS A 11 18.05 21.79 14.43
N LEU A 12 17.75 22.97 13.88
CA LEU A 12 16.52 23.21 13.13
C LEU A 12 16.49 22.50 11.77
N SER A 13 17.65 22.25 11.15
CA SER A 13 17.74 21.48 9.89
C SER A 13 17.47 19.98 10.04
N ILE A 14 17.57 19.42 11.24
CA ILE A 14 17.34 17.98 11.48
C ILE A 14 15.84 17.67 11.63
N PHE A 15 15.03 18.65 12.05
CA PHE A 15 13.59 18.45 12.26
C PHE A 15 12.76 18.43 10.97
N VAL A 16 13.25 18.97 9.86
CA VAL A 16 12.51 18.94 8.58
C VAL A 16 12.50 17.53 7.97
N SER A 17 13.51 16.71 8.27
CA SER A 17 13.63 15.36 7.69
C SER A 17 12.72 14.32 8.36
N ALA A 18 12.31 14.55 9.61
CA ALA A 18 11.42 13.62 10.33
C ALA A 18 9.94 13.76 9.92
N ALA A 19 9.54 14.90 9.35
CA ALA A 19 8.16 15.14 8.91
C ALA A 19 7.77 14.38 7.62
N ILE A 20 8.74 13.84 6.89
CA ILE A 20 8.49 13.10 5.63
C ILE A 20 8.10 11.62 5.90
N ALA A 21 8.25 11.14 7.14
CA ALA A 21 8.02 9.73 7.47
C ALA A 21 6.56 9.39 7.85
N GLN A 22 5.65 10.37 7.91
CA GLN A 22 4.24 10.08 8.11
C GLN A 22 3.63 9.59 6.79
N LYS A 23 3.85 8.31 6.51
CA LYS A 23 3.29 7.59 5.36
C LYS A 23 1.78 7.77 5.38
N GLN A 24 1.28 8.52 4.41
CA GLN A 24 -0.11 8.97 4.37
C GLN A 24 -1.06 7.77 4.36
N GLU A 25 -1.94 7.70 5.37
CA GLU A 25 -3.04 6.73 5.37
C GLU A 25 -3.98 7.03 4.20
N ARG A 26 -4.49 5.98 3.55
CA ARG A 26 -5.42 6.12 2.43
C ARG A 26 -6.74 6.72 2.89
N ASP A 27 -7.35 7.53 2.03
CA ASP A 27 -8.63 8.18 2.31
C ASP A 27 -9.73 7.14 2.58
N PRO A 28 -10.30 7.09 3.79
CA PRO A 28 -11.35 6.13 4.13
C PRO A 28 -12.60 6.26 3.26
N THR A 29 -12.90 7.44 2.73
CA THR A 29 -14.06 7.67 1.87
C THR A 29 -13.92 6.97 0.52
N LEU A 30 -12.67 6.76 0.07
CA LEU A 30 -12.36 6.01 -1.15
C LEU A 30 -12.22 4.51 -0.88
N GLU A 31 -11.72 4.10 0.28
CA GLU A 31 -11.54 2.68 0.63
C GLU A 31 -12.86 2.02 1.05
N ALA A 32 -13.75 2.72 1.77
CA ALA A 32 -15.03 2.15 2.23
C ALA A 32 -15.86 1.49 1.11
N PRO A 33 -16.12 2.13 -0.05
CA PRO A 33 -16.88 1.48 -1.12
C PRO A 33 -16.15 0.26 -1.72
N ILE A 34 -14.81 0.23 -1.71
CA ILE A 34 -14.03 -0.93 -2.14
C ILE A 34 -14.25 -2.09 -1.17
N LEU A 35 -14.19 -1.82 0.13
CA LEU A 35 -14.39 -2.83 1.16
C LEU A 35 -15.82 -3.38 1.15
N GLU A 36 -16.84 -2.54 0.96
CA GLU A 36 -18.23 -3.01 0.86
C GLU A 36 -18.44 -3.91 -0.37
N LYS A 37 -17.86 -3.55 -1.53
CA LYS A 37 -17.87 -4.42 -2.72
C LYS A 37 -17.19 -5.76 -2.45
N LEU A 38 -16.04 -5.75 -1.78
CA LEU A 38 -15.31 -6.98 -1.44
C LEU A 38 -16.09 -7.85 -0.46
N LYS A 39 -16.71 -7.26 0.58
CA LYS A 39 -17.54 -8.00 1.54
C LYS A 39 -18.73 -8.67 0.86
N ALA A 40 -19.33 -8.00 -0.12
CA ALA A 40 -20.43 -8.57 -0.90
C ALA A 40 -19.98 -9.73 -1.80
N ALA A 41 -18.83 -9.61 -2.46
CA ALA A 41 -18.32 -10.64 -3.38
C ALA A 41 -17.66 -11.84 -2.65
N ALA A 42 -16.94 -11.58 -1.57
CA ALA A 42 -16.20 -12.58 -0.82
C ALA A 42 -16.16 -12.24 0.69
N PRO A 43 -17.22 -12.61 1.44
CA PRO A 43 -17.31 -12.39 2.88
C PRO A 43 -16.08 -12.89 3.62
N GLY A 44 -15.59 -12.08 4.58
CA GLY A 44 -14.39 -12.39 5.37
C GLY A 44 -13.05 -12.11 4.68
N SER A 45 -13.03 -11.52 3.48
CA SER A 45 -11.78 -11.14 2.79
C SER A 45 -11.34 -9.69 3.04
N ALA A 46 -12.22 -8.86 3.61
CA ALA A 46 -11.99 -7.43 3.79
C ALA A 46 -10.79 -7.12 4.69
N GLU A 47 -10.64 -7.85 5.79
CA GLU A 47 -9.52 -7.67 6.73
C GLU A 47 -8.18 -8.01 6.08
N THR A 48 -8.11 -9.12 5.35
CA THR A 48 -6.92 -9.50 4.56
C THR A 48 -6.58 -8.44 3.51
N PHE A 49 -7.59 -7.87 2.84
CA PHE A 49 -7.37 -6.81 1.86
C PHE A 49 -6.85 -5.51 2.50
N VAL A 50 -7.35 -5.14 3.68
CA VAL A 50 -6.83 -4.00 4.45
C VAL A 50 -5.38 -4.26 4.87
N ALA A 51 -5.07 -5.46 5.37
CA ALA A 51 -3.71 -5.85 5.74
C ALA A 51 -2.76 -5.82 4.53
N ALA A 52 -3.19 -6.35 3.39
CA ALA A 52 -2.43 -6.32 2.13
C ALA A 52 -2.13 -4.88 1.70
N THR A 53 -3.13 -4.01 1.81
CA THR A 53 -3.03 -2.59 1.44
C THR A 53 -2.08 -1.85 2.37
N LYS A 54 -2.13 -2.11 3.67
CA LYS A 54 -1.17 -1.56 4.64
C LYS A 54 0.26 -2.05 4.37
N ALA A 55 0.44 -3.33 4.04
CA ALA A 55 1.75 -3.87 3.67
C ALA A 55 2.29 -3.22 2.39
N LEU A 56 1.42 -3.04 1.39
CA LEU A 56 1.76 -2.35 0.14
C LEU A 56 2.18 -0.91 0.40
N ASP A 57 1.36 -0.18 1.17
CA ASP A 57 1.65 1.19 1.54
C ASP A 57 2.97 1.24 2.26
N ALA A 58 3.30 0.29 3.13
CA ALA A 58 4.58 0.14 3.85
C ALA A 58 5.78 -0.34 2.99
N ASP A 59 5.66 -0.44 1.66
CA ASP A 59 6.67 -0.99 0.73
C ASP A 59 7.07 -2.45 1.01
N LYS A 60 6.27 -3.18 1.79
CA LYS A 60 6.47 -4.60 2.07
C LYS A 60 5.88 -5.44 0.95
N PHE A 61 6.47 -5.32 -0.24
CA PHE A 61 5.87 -5.85 -1.47
C PHE A 61 5.64 -7.36 -1.44
N ALA A 62 6.54 -8.15 -0.82
CA ALA A 62 6.37 -9.59 -0.70
C ALA A 62 5.16 -9.96 0.18
N GLU A 63 4.99 -9.30 1.33
CA GLU A 63 3.85 -9.50 2.22
C GLU A 63 2.55 -9.07 1.54
N ALA A 64 2.55 -7.92 0.86
CA ALA A 64 1.41 -7.42 0.12
C ALA A 64 0.97 -8.41 -0.99
N GLU A 65 1.92 -8.93 -1.77
CA GLU A 65 1.65 -9.90 -2.83
C GLU A 65 1.01 -11.19 -2.29
N GLN A 66 1.52 -11.72 -1.19
CA GLN A 66 0.95 -12.91 -0.54
C GLN A 66 -0.46 -12.66 -0.02
N LEU A 67 -0.69 -11.52 0.66
CA LEU A 67 -2.01 -11.20 1.21
C LEU A 67 -3.03 -10.91 0.11
N TYR A 68 -2.66 -10.20 -0.96
CA TYR A 68 -3.57 -10.03 -2.11
C TYR A 68 -3.87 -11.36 -2.81
N SER A 69 -2.94 -12.31 -2.83
CA SER A 69 -3.21 -13.65 -3.36
C SER A 69 -4.34 -14.34 -2.58
N GLN A 70 -4.32 -14.28 -1.25
CA GLN A 70 -5.39 -14.83 -0.42
C GLN A 70 -6.75 -14.16 -0.66
N VAL A 71 -6.76 -12.85 -0.94
CA VAL A 71 -8.00 -12.15 -1.34
C VAL A 71 -8.49 -12.68 -2.69
N LEU A 72 -7.59 -12.82 -3.67
CA LEU A 72 -7.92 -13.27 -5.02
C LEU A 72 -8.27 -14.77 -5.09
N GLU A 73 -7.84 -15.60 -4.15
CA GLU A 73 -8.34 -16.98 -4.02
C GLU A 73 -9.86 -17.01 -3.76
N LYS A 74 -10.38 -16.02 -3.03
CA LYS A 74 -11.81 -15.90 -2.70
C LYS A 74 -12.58 -15.01 -3.67
N ALA A 75 -11.92 -14.02 -4.25
CA ALA A 75 -12.50 -13.05 -5.18
C ALA A 75 -11.58 -12.89 -6.41
N PRO A 76 -11.55 -13.89 -7.33
CA PRO A 76 -10.54 -13.96 -8.39
C PRO A 76 -10.53 -12.78 -9.35
N ASP A 77 -11.68 -12.10 -9.49
CA ASP A 77 -11.89 -11.01 -10.44
C ASP A 77 -12.12 -9.67 -9.71
N PHE A 78 -11.60 -9.54 -8.49
CA PHE A 78 -11.70 -8.30 -7.73
C PHE A 78 -10.62 -7.29 -8.17
N ASP A 79 -10.97 -6.40 -9.09
CA ASP A 79 -10.04 -5.44 -9.73
C ASP A 79 -9.14 -4.66 -8.76
N PRO A 80 -9.63 -4.16 -7.61
CA PRO A 80 -8.76 -3.46 -6.67
C PRO A 80 -7.63 -4.34 -6.12
N ALA A 81 -7.86 -5.64 -5.90
CA ALA A 81 -6.81 -6.57 -5.47
C ALA A 81 -5.88 -6.95 -6.62
N LEU A 82 -6.40 -7.19 -7.83
CA LEU A 82 -5.59 -7.48 -9.02
C LEU A 82 -4.57 -6.37 -9.29
N ARG A 83 -5.04 -5.12 -9.35
CA ARG A 83 -4.18 -3.95 -9.61
C ARG A 83 -3.17 -3.69 -8.50
N ARG A 84 -3.57 -3.80 -7.23
CA ARG A 84 -2.66 -3.57 -6.09
C ARG A 84 -1.63 -4.70 -5.96
N LYS A 85 -1.99 -5.94 -6.28
CA LYS A 85 -1.05 -7.06 -6.41
C LYS A 85 -0.07 -6.84 -7.56
N ALA A 86 -0.55 -6.37 -8.72
CA ALA A 86 0.31 -6.01 -9.84
C ALA A 86 1.36 -4.95 -9.44
N TYR A 87 0.95 -3.93 -8.68
CA TYR A 87 1.89 -2.93 -8.14
C TYR A 87 2.94 -3.55 -7.21
N ALA A 88 2.53 -4.45 -6.30
CA ALA A 88 3.45 -5.17 -5.43
C ALA A 88 4.46 -6.02 -6.24
N LEU A 89 3.99 -6.74 -7.25
CA LEU A 89 4.84 -7.54 -8.16
C LEU A 89 5.85 -6.66 -8.92
N ALA A 90 5.42 -5.48 -9.39
CA ALA A 90 6.31 -4.52 -10.01
C ALA A 90 7.39 -4.02 -9.03
N GLY A 91 7.03 -3.76 -7.77
CA GLY A 91 7.98 -3.45 -6.69
C GLY A 91 9.00 -4.55 -6.39
N LEU A 92 8.62 -5.81 -6.63
CA LEU A 92 9.51 -6.98 -6.54
C LEU A 92 10.33 -7.24 -7.82
N GLY A 93 10.16 -6.42 -8.87
CA GLY A 93 10.81 -6.62 -10.17
C GLY A 93 10.15 -7.68 -11.06
N LYS A 94 9.04 -8.28 -10.63
CA LYS A 94 8.28 -9.30 -11.38
C LYS A 94 7.34 -8.65 -12.40
N ARG A 95 7.92 -7.95 -13.38
CA ARG A 95 7.18 -7.09 -14.33
C ARG A 95 6.21 -7.87 -15.24
N VAL A 96 6.58 -9.09 -15.65
CA VAL A 96 5.73 -9.92 -16.52
C VAL A 96 4.44 -10.32 -15.80
N ASP A 97 4.55 -10.81 -14.57
CA ASP A 97 3.40 -11.18 -13.73
C ASP A 97 2.53 -9.95 -13.42
N ALA A 98 3.15 -8.80 -13.17
CA ALA A 98 2.44 -7.54 -12.94
C ALA A 98 1.61 -7.11 -14.17
N LEU A 99 2.18 -7.25 -15.38
CA LEU A 99 1.48 -6.91 -16.63
C LEU A 99 0.26 -7.83 -16.81
N ALA A 100 0.44 -9.14 -16.66
CA ALA A 100 -0.65 -10.11 -16.78
C ALA A 100 -1.81 -9.82 -15.81
N LEU A 101 -1.52 -9.43 -14.57
CA LEU A 101 -2.57 -9.02 -13.61
C LEU A 101 -3.22 -7.69 -13.96
N THR A 102 -2.48 -6.75 -14.56
CA THR A 102 -3.03 -5.47 -15.01
C THR A 102 -3.99 -5.70 -16.18
N GLU A 103 -3.64 -6.57 -17.12
CA GLU A 103 -4.50 -6.98 -18.24
C GLU A 103 -5.78 -7.68 -17.76
N LYS A 104 -5.69 -8.50 -16.71
CA LYS A 104 -6.86 -9.15 -16.12
C LYS A 104 -7.86 -8.17 -15.50
N ALA A 105 -7.40 -6.99 -15.05
CA ALA A 105 -8.22 -6.00 -14.35
C ALA A 105 -8.87 -4.94 -15.26
N LEU A 106 -8.76 -5.10 -16.59
CA LEU A 106 -9.37 -4.25 -17.62
C LEU A 106 -10.67 -4.86 -18.14
#